data_AF-A0A972MW70-F1
#
_entry.id   AF-A0A972MW70-F1
#
_cell.length_a   1.000
_cell.length_b   1.000
_cell.length_c   1.000
_cell.angle_alpha   90.00
_cell.angle_beta   90.00
_cell.angle_gamma   90.00
#
_symmetry.space_group_name_H-M   'P 1'
#
loop_
_entity.id
_entity.type
_entity.pdbx_description
1 polymer ?
#
loop_
_entity_poly.entity_id
_entity_poly.type
_entity_poly.pdbx_seq_one_letter_code
_entity_poly.pdbx_strand_id
1 'polypeptide(L)'
;MQINSIIEALEIEGLTHDGRGVSHVNGKTLFVNGAVPGDIVTAKVRQLHDKFNEADCLTIEQASSERVTPFCPVYEQCGGCQLQHLSIQSQRHWKSHNFITRLTQAVDSKQCETVDSLVSDDQNYRRRARLGLVISKKDKVARLGFRQQGSNELIDIEQCPVLTPALNKAIQTHRDALLETASRAYKEITFVEADNGVFGEAINASKTEPENLPFYTLNTPASINSAHTLPLRFDFHEEGFIQVNAPLNQAMVTQALSWLDLKSDHKVLDLFCGIGNFTLPIAQQVATTVGIEGEQSLVEIATHNADINQLEGVHFSKANLFNDMTPLPWFKNNQYDRILLDPGRQGAFDLCKTLGKLQAQIIVYVSCNSATLIRDIKELEKQGYRLTKAGLIDMFPHTTHTEVMVQLTKTHKAAKKVKKRPNFKI
;
A
#
# COMPACT_ATOMS: atom_id res chain seq x y z
N MET A 1 -7.10 -35.13 13.59
CA MET A 1 -5.83 -34.69 12.97
C MET A 1 -4.82 -34.47 14.09
N GLN A 2 -3.56 -34.84 13.89
CA GLN A 2 -2.49 -34.71 14.90
C GLN A 2 -1.36 -33.83 14.36
N ILE A 3 -0.61 -33.16 15.23
CA ILE A 3 0.60 -32.46 14.80
C ILE A 3 1.58 -33.47 14.20
N ASN A 4 2.26 -33.10 13.12
CA ASN A 4 3.13 -33.93 12.28
C ASN A 4 2.44 -35.00 11.43
N SER A 5 1.10 -35.13 11.45
CA SER A 5 0.42 -36.05 10.54
C SER A 5 0.59 -35.58 9.08
N ILE A 6 0.77 -36.54 8.19
CA ILE A 6 0.85 -36.32 6.75
C ILE A 6 -0.55 -36.48 6.15
N ILE A 7 -0.89 -35.60 5.21
CA ILE A 7 -2.12 -35.63 4.44
C ILE A 7 -1.69 -35.68 2.98
N GLU A 8 -1.99 -36.79 2.30
CA GLU A 8 -1.63 -37.02 0.89
C GLU A 8 -2.74 -36.52 -0.03
N ALA A 9 -2.39 -36.17 -1.28
CA ALA A 9 -3.32 -35.77 -2.32
C ALA A 9 -4.33 -34.68 -1.92
N LEU A 10 -3.87 -33.67 -1.16
CA LEU A 10 -4.69 -32.55 -0.72
C LEU A 10 -4.81 -31.49 -1.81
N GLU A 11 -6.02 -31.29 -2.33
CA GLU A 11 -6.32 -30.23 -3.28
C GLU A 11 -6.36 -28.86 -2.59
N ILE A 12 -5.71 -27.86 -3.19
CA ILE A 12 -5.73 -26.47 -2.74
C ILE A 12 -6.75 -25.68 -3.55
N GLU A 13 -7.74 -25.13 -2.86
CA GLU A 13 -8.92 -24.49 -3.45
C GLU A 13 -8.81 -22.95 -3.48
N GLY A 14 -8.01 -22.39 -2.56
CA GLY A 14 -7.94 -20.94 -2.37
C GLY A 14 -6.62 -20.42 -1.85
N LEU A 15 -6.46 -19.10 -1.83
CA LEU A 15 -5.27 -18.43 -1.34
C LEU A 15 -5.65 -17.42 -0.27
N THR A 16 -5.00 -17.47 0.88
CA THR A 16 -5.14 -16.47 1.92
C THR A 16 -4.49 -15.14 1.53
N HIS A 17 -4.86 -14.05 2.21
CA HIS A 17 -4.27 -12.72 1.98
C HIS A 17 -2.74 -12.66 2.21
N ASP A 18 -2.20 -13.59 2.97
CA ASP A 18 -0.79 -13.73 3.32
C ASP A 18 -0.10 -14.83 2.50
N GLY A 19 -0.74 -15.33 1.44
CA GLY A 19 -0.10 -16.18 0.43
C GLY A 19 -0.03 -17.67 0.76
N ARG A 20 -0.73 -18.13 1.79
CA ARG A 20 -0.88 -19.57 2.10
C ARG A 20 -2.07 -20.17 1.36
N GLY A 21 -1.91 -21.37 0.82
CA GLY A 21 -3.00 -22.15 0.24
C GLY A 21 -4.09 -22.48 1.25
N VAL A 22 -5.32 -22.63 0.78
CA VAL A 22 -6.51 -22.96 1.57
C VAL A 22 -7.07 -24.28 1.09
N SER A 23 -7.30 -25.19 2.02
CA SER A 23 -8.04 -26.42 1.80
C SER A 23 -8.92 -26.75 3.01
N HIS A 24 -9.70 -27.82 2.93
CA HIS A 24 -10.61 -28.26 3.99
C HIS A 24 -10.42 -29.74 4.28
N VAL A 25 -10.22 -30.08 5.56
CA VAL A 25 -10.10 -31.48 5.99
C VAL A 25 -11.06 -31.73 7.14
N ASN A 26 -11.98 -32.69 6.96
CA ASN A 26 -13.05 -32.99 7.92
C ASN A 26 -13.88 -31.75 8.30
N GLY A 27 -14.20 -30.90 7.31
CA GLY A 27 -14.99 -29.68 7.50
C GLY A 27 -14.26 -28.52 8.18
N LYS A 28 -12.95 -28.67 8.46
CA LYS A 28 -12.13 -27.63 9.09
C LYS A 28 -11.12 -27.06 8.10
N THR A 29 -10.99 -25.74 8.07
CA THR A 29 -10.03 -25.05 7.19
C THR A 29 -8.59 -25.40 7.58
N LEU A 30 -7.78 -25.68 6.56
CA LEU A 30 -6.35 -25.94 6.66
C LEU A 30 -5.60 -24.93 5.80
N PHE A 31 -4.69 -24.16 6.41
CA PHE A 31 -3.81 -23.27 5.68
C PHE A 31 -2.48 -23.96 5.38
N VAL A 32 -2.10 -24.01 4.11
CA VAL A 32 -0.94 -24.76 3.63
C VAL A 32 0.12 -23.79 3.10
N ASN A 33 1.23 -23.67 3.82
CA ASN A 33 2.36 -22.85 3.39
C ASN A 33 3.07 -23.49 2.19
N GLY A 34 3.43 -22.68 1.18
CA GLY A 34 4.12 -23.14 -0.04
C GLY A 34 3.23 -23.74 -1.14
N ALA A 35 1.91 -23.85 -0.90
CA ALA A 35 0.95 -24.36 -1.87
C ALA A 35 0.02 -23.25 -2.38
N VAL A 36 -0.43 -23.36 -3.63
CA VAL A 36 -1.31 -22.38 -4.30
C VAL A 36 -2.54 -23.07 -4.91
N PRO A 37 -3.62 -22.32 -5.19
CA PRO A 37 -4.83 -22.87 -5.80
C PRO A 37 -4.57 -23.68 -7.06
N GLY A 38 -5.21 -24.85 -7.15
CA GLY A 38 -5.04 -25.83 -8.23
C GLY A 38 -3.91 -26.84 -8.01
N ASP A 39 -3.09 -26.69 -6.95
CA ASP A 39 -2.15 -27.75 -6.58
C ASP A 39 -2.86 -28.94 -5.94
N ILE A 40 -2.32 -30.13 -6.18
CA ILE A 40 -2.53 -31.32 -5.35
C ILE A 40 -1.22 -31.59 -4.61
N VAL A 41 -1.24 -31.56 -3.28
CA VAL A 41 -0.03 -31.64 -2.45
C VAL A 41 -0.09 -32.73 -1.39
N THR A 42 1.07 -33.26 -1.03
CA THR A 42 1.25 -33.87 0.28
C THR A 42 1.60 -32.77 1.29
N ALA A 43 0.84 -32.65 2.37
CA ALA A 43 1.02 -31.62 3.39
C ALA A 43 1.28 -32.22 4.78
N LYS A 44 2.17 -31.59 5.55
CA LYS A 44 2.46 -31.96 6.94
C LYS A 44 1.85 -30.97 7.90
N VAL A 45 1.00 -31.46 8.81
CA VAL A 45 0.35 -30.63 9.82
C VAL A 45 1.37 -30.08 10.80
N ARG A 46 1.43 -28.75 10.90
CA ARG A 46 2.37 -28.00 11.72
C ARG A 46 1.74 -27.55 13.03
N GLN A 47 0.51 -27.03 12.98
CA GLN A 47 -0.19 -26.48 14.15
C GLN A 47 -1.69 -26.77 14.08
N LEU A 48 -2.31 -26.95 15.25
CA LEU A 48 -3.75 -27.12 15.42
C LEU A 48 -4.29 -25.92 16.20
N HIS A 49 -5.35 -25.30 15.69
CA HIS A 49 -6.10 -24.26 16.41
C HIS A 49 -7.57 -24.65 16.48
N ASP A 50 -8.42 -23.94 17.22
CA ASP A 50 -9.84 -24.32 17.35
C ASP A 50 -10.58 -24.26 15.99
N LYS A 51 -10.37 -23.17 15.24
CA LYS A 51 -11.13 -22.85 14.01
C LYS A 51 -10.45 -23.28 12.72
N PHE A 52 -9.12 -23.35 12.71
CA PHE A 52 -8.34 -23.71 11.53
C PHE A 52 -7.10 -24.48 11.97
N ASN A 53 -6.43 -25.13 11.03
CA ASN A 53 -5.13 -25.76 11.26
C ASN A 53 -4.11 -25.18 10.27
N GLU A 54 -2.84 -25.45 10.51
CA GLU A 54 -1.75 -25.04 9.62
C GLU A 54 -0.91 -26.24 9.24
N ALA A 55 -0.47 -26.27 7.99
CA ALA A 55 0.42 -27.27 7.43
C ALA A 55 1.47 -26.62 6.53
N ASP A 56 2.57 -27.36 6.30
CA ASP A 56 3.56 -27.04 5.29
C ASP A 56 3.42 -28.02 4.13
N CYS A 57 3.48 -27.50 2.90
CA CYS A 57 3.58 -28.33 1.70
C CYS A 57 4.91 -29.11 1.74
N LEU A 58 4.83 -30.44 1.66
CA LEU A 58 6.01 -31.31 1.58
C LEU A 58 6.39 -31.57 0.12
N THR A 59 5.40 -31.97 -0.68
CA THR A 59 5.58 -32.27 -2.10
C THR A 59 4.36 -31.80 -2.87
N ILE A 60 4.61 -31.31 -4.09
CA ILE A 60 3.56 -30.99 -5.05
C ILE A 60 3.44 -32.20 -5.97
N GLU A 61 2.34 -32.94 -5.84
CA GLU A 61 2.05 -34.13 -6.63
C GLU A 61 1.57 -33.74 -8.04
N GLN A 62 0.71 -32.72 -8.09
CA GLN A 62 0.28 -32.08 -9.32
C GLN A 62 0.35 -30.56 -9.13
N ALA A 63 1.17 -29.90 -9.94
CA ALA A 63 1.29 -28.45 -9.93
C ALA A 63 0.08 -27.79 -10.60
N SER A 64 -0.41 -26.71 -10.00
CA SER A 64 -1.38 -25.80 -10.62
C SER A 64 -0.87 -25.29 -11.98
N SER A 65 -1.77 -25.16 -12.95
CA SER A 65 -1.47 -24.53 -14.25
C SER A 65 -1.07 -23.06 -14.11
N GLU A 66 -1.37 -22.44 -12.97
CA GLU A 66 -1.05 -21.05 -12.68
C GLU A 66 0.34 -20.88 -12.05
N ARG A 67 1.06 -21.98 -11.76
CA ARG A 67 2.44 -21.88 -11.28
C ARG A 67 3.36 -21.41 -12.39
N VAL A 68 4.32 -20.57 -12.02
CA VAL A 68 5.41 -20.13 -12.89
C VAL A 68 6.74 -20.31 -12.18
N THR A 69 7.82 -20.46 -12.95
CA THR A 69 9.16 -20.46 -12.37
C THR A 69 9.51 -19.05 -11.90
N PRO A 70 9.89 -18.86 -10.61
CA PRO A 70 10.35 -17.56 -10.13
C PRO A 70 11.52 -17.04 -10.96
N PHE A 71 11.44 -15.79 -11.42
CA PHE A 71 12.51 -15.17 -12.20
C PHE A 71 13.69 -14.71 -11.34
N CYS A 72 13.47 -14.49 -10.03
CA CYS A 72 14.52 -14.04 -9.13
C CYS A 72 15.34 -15.25 -8.64
N PRO A 73 16.68 -15.25 -8.83
CA PRO A 73 17.52 -16.40 -8.49
C PRO A 73 17.60 -16.68 -6.98
N VAL A 74 17.24 -15.72 -6.13
CA VAL A 74 17.26 -15.83 -4.67
C VAL A 74 15.85 -15.83 -4.06
N TYR A 75 14.81 -16.05 -4.87
CA TYR A 75 13.41 -16.00 -4.46
C TYR A 75 13.11 -16.90 -3.24
N GLU A 76 13.60 -18.14 -3.25
CA GLU A 76 13.35 -19.13 -2.18
C GLU A 76 13.98 -18.75 -0.82
N GLN A 77 14.88 -17.77 -0.79
CA GLN A 77 15.62 -17.37 0.42
C GLN A 77 15.27 -15.96 0.87
N CYS A 78 15.05 -15.04 -0.08
CA CYS A 78 14.82 -13.62 0.18
C CYS A 78 13.42 -13.39 0.74
N GLY A 79 13.29 -12.64 1.84
CA GLY A 79 12.00 -12.28 2.42
C GLY A 79 11.23 -11.19 1.66
N GLY A 80 11.75 -10.69 0.54
CA GLY A 80 11.18 -9.55 -0.19
C GLY A 80 9.94 -9.87 -1.02
N CYS A 81 9.93 -11.01 -1.73
CA CYS A 81 8.79 -11.47 -2.55
C CYS A 81 8.24 -12.77 -1.97
N GLN A 82 6.94 -13.01 -2.11
CA GLN A 82 6.27 -14.20 -1.58
C GLN A 82 5.45 -14.96 -2.62
N LEU A 83 5.25 -14.41 -3.82
CA LEU A 83 4.32 -14.96 -4.81
C LEU A 83 4.92 -15.15 -6.22
N GLN A 84 6.26 -15.09 -6.40
CA GLN A 84 6.84 -15.26 -7.74
C GLN A 84 6.61 -16.65 -8.36
N HIS A 85 6.23 -17.64 -7.55
CA HIS A 85 5.87 -18.98 -8.02
C HIS A 85 4.45 -19.07 -8.59
N LEU A 86 3.68 -17.98 -8.57
CA LEU A 86 2.31 -17.88 -9.08
C LEU A 86 2.25 -16.85 -10.21
N SER A 87 1.50 -17.14 -11.27
CA SER A 87 1.30 -16.22 -12.40
C SER A 87 0.81 -14.85 -11.92
N ILE A 88 1.28 -13.77 -12.56
CA ILE A 88 0.91 -12.41 -12.15
C ILE A 88 -0.61 -12.18 -12.20
N GLN A 89 -1.30 -12.79 -13.16
CA GLN A 89 -2.75 -12.71 -13.27
C GLN A 89 -3.44 -13.40 -12.09
N SER A 90 -2.96 -14.58 -11.70
CA SER A 90 -3.47 -15.28 -10.51
C SER A 90 -3.19 -14.52 -9.22
N GLN A 91 -2.02 -13.90 -9.07
CA GLN A 91 -1.73 -13.03 -7.91
C GLN A 91 -2.76 -11.89 -7.79
N ARG A 92 -2.99 -11.17 -8.89
CA ARG A 92 -3.94 -10.04 -8.95
C ARG A 92 -5.37 -10.50 -8.68
N HIS A 93 -5.77 -11.63 -9.26
CA HIS A 93 -7.06 -12.25 -9.02
C HIS A 93 -7.26 -12.53 -7.52
N TRP A 94 -6.35 -13.27 -6.88
CA TRP A 94 -6.49 -13.65 -5.49
C TRP A 94 -6.42 -12.46 -4.52
N LYS A 95 -5.57 -11.46 -4.79
CA LYS A 95 -5.55 -10.21 -4.00
C LYS A 95 -6.90 -9.49 -4.08
N SER A 96 -7.42 -9.30 -5.29
CA SER A 96 -8.71 -8.62 -5.51
C SER A 96 -9.87 -9.41 -4.90
N HIS A 97 -9.95 -10.71 -5.20
CA HIS A 97 -10.96 -11.62 -4.67
C HIS A 97 -10.99 -11.61 -3.13
N ASN A 98 -9.83 -11.73 -2.48
CA ASN A 98 -9.74 -11.69 -1.03
C ASN A 98 -10.20 -10.36 -0.43
N PHE A 99 -9.80 -9.24 -1.05
CA PHE A 99 -10.22 -7.92 -0.61
C PHE A 99 -11.73 -7.73 -0.74
N ILE A 100 -12.28 -7.95 -1.94
CA ILE A 100 -13.70 -7.73 -2.23
C ILE A 100 -14.59 -8.67 -1.42
N THR A 101 -14.20 -9.94 -1.26
CA THR A 101 -14.94 -10.90 -0.44
C THR A 101 -15.02 -10.43 1.02
N ARG A 102 -13.89 -10.04 1.61
CA ARG A 102 -13.86 -9.55 3.01
C ARG A 102 -14.63 -8.24 3.17
N LEU A 103 -14.54 -7.33 2.20
CA LEU A 103 -15.24 -6.05 2.21
C LEU A 103 -16.75 -6.27 2.18
N THR A 104 -17.25 -7.00 1.18
CA THR A 104 -18.70 -7.24 0.96
C THR A 104 -19.36 -8.05 2.07
N GLN A 105 -18.61 -8.91 2.77
CA GLN A 105 -19.10 -9.62 3.96
C GLN A 105 -19.21 -8.71 5.20
N ALA A 106 -18.49 -7.59 5.22
CA ALA A 106 -18.31 -6.79 6.43
C ALA A 106 -19.07 -5.45 6.42
N VAL A 107 -19.34 -4.85 5.26
CA VAL A 107 -19.96 -3.52 5.11
C VAL A 107 -21.18 -3.55 4.17
N ASP A 108 -22.02 -2.51 4.16
CA ASP A 108 -23.15 -2.37 3.22
C ASP A 108 -22.64 -2.06 1.80
N SER A 109 -22.30 -3.11 1.06
CA SER A 109 -21.78 -3.03 -0.31
C SER A 109 -22.85 -3.12 -1.40
N LYS A 110 -24.15 -2.99 -1.08
CA LYS A 110 -25.25 -3.23 -2.04
C LYS A 110 -25.24 -2.33 -3.28
N GLN A 111 -24.63 -1.17 -3.18
CA GLN A 111 -24.49 -0.20 -4.27
C GLN A 111 -23.02 0.04 -4.62
N CYS A 112 -22.14 -0.84 -4.15
CA CYS A 112 -20.72 -0.75 -4.46
C CYS A 112 -20.47 -1.35 -5.84
N GLU A 113 -19.93 -0.54 -6.74
CA GLU A 113 -19.27 -1.00 -7.95
C GLU A 113 -17.88 -1.53 -7.57
N THR A 114 -17.57 -2.76 -7.97
CA THR A 114 -16.18 -3.26 -7.95
C THR A 114 -15.52 -2.85 -9.25
N VAL A 115 -14.48 -2.03 -9.16
CA VAL A 115 -13.72 -1.58 -10.33
C VAL A 115 -12.57 -2.53 -10.62
N ASP A 116 -12.08 -2.50 -11.86
CA ASP A 116 -10.88 -3.24 -12.25
C ASP A 116 -9.65 -2.76 -11.46
N SER A 117 -8.75 -3.70 -11.19
CA SER A 117 -7.52 -3.44 -10.46
C SER A 117 -6.61 -2.49 -11.27
N LEU A 118 -6.03 -1.50 -10.60
CA LEU A 118 -4.92 -0.73 -11.19
C LEU A 118 -3.67 -1.61 -11.23
N VAL A 119 -3.10 -1.79 -12.43
CA VAL A 119 -1.96 -2.67 -12.69
C VAL A 119 -0.91 -1.97 -13.55
N SER A 120 0.34 -2.38 -13.40
CA SER A 120 1.49 -1.97 -14.22
C SER A 120 2.36 -3.18 -14.55
N ASP A 121 3.55 -2.94 -15.10
CA ASP A 121 4.61 -3.94 -15.15
C ASP A 121 4.90 -4.51 -13.74
N ASP A 122 5.25 -5.79 -13.69
CA ASP A 122 5.49 -6.56 -12.46
C ASP A 122 6.98 -6.70 -12.11
N GLN A 123 7.86 -6.38 -13.07
CA GLN A 123 9.31 -6.27 -12.89
C GLN A 123 9.77 -4.82 -13.09
N ASN A 124 10.97 -4.49 -12.61
CA ASN A 124 11.59 -3.16 -12.78
C ASN A 124 10.73 -1.96 -12.30
N TYR A 125 9.69 -2.19 -11.49
CA TYR A 125 8.74 -1.15 -11.10
C TYR A 125 9.21 -0.33 -9.89
N ARG A 126 10.06 -0.91 -9.05
CA ARG A 126 10.34 -0.41 -7.71
C ARG A 126 11.49 0.59 -7.74
N ARG A 127 11.14 1.89 -7.65
CA ARG A 127 12.08 3.02 -7.67
C ARG A 127 12.68 3.39 -6.31
N ARG A 128 12.47 2.57 -5.27
CA ARG A 128 13.04 2.80 -3.93
C ARG A 128 13.38 1.49 -3.22
N ALA A 129 14.58 1.39 -2.68
CA ALA A 129 15.05 0.25 -1.90
C ALA A 129 15.64 0.70 -0.56
N ARG A 130 15.45 -0.10 0.48
CA ARG A 130 16.18 -0.01 1.74
C ARG A 130 16.89 -1.33 1.95
N LEU A 131 18.20 -1.34 1.79
CA LEU A 131 19.04 -2.52 1.93
C LEU A 131 19.66 -2.54 3.32
N GLY A 132 19.70 -3.70 3.96
CA GLY A 132 20.50 -3.90 5.14
C GLY A 132 21.98 -4.01 4.77
N LEU A 133 22.85 -3.43 5.59
CA LEU A 133 24.30 -3.58 5.53
C LEU A 133 24.79 -4.10 6.88
N VAL A 134 25.40 -5.29 6.89
CA VAL A 134 25.90 -5.92 8.12
C VAL A 134 27.02 -6.92 7.86
N ILE A 135 27.94 -7.07 8.81
CA ILE A 135 28.82 -8.23 8.91
C ILE A 135 28.06 -9.33 9.66
N SER A 136 27.75 -10.41 8.93
CA SER A 136 27.03 -11.57 9.45
C SER A 136 27.70 -12.12 10.71
N LYS A 137 26.88 -12.41 11.72
CA LYS A 137 27.38 -12.97 12.98
C LYS A 137 27.85 -14.41 12.83
N LYS A 138 27.33 -15.14 11.84
CA LYS A 138 27.57 -16.58 11.64
C LYS A 138 28.94 -16.85 10.99
N ASP A 139 29.19 -16.22 9.85
CA ASP A 139 30.36 -16.49 8.99
C ASP A 139 31.32 -15.30 8.89
N LYS A 140 31.00 -14.16 9.52
CA LYS A 140 31.81 -12.92 9.53
C LYS A 140 31.96 -12.27 8.15
N VAL A 141 31.06 -12.57 7.22
CA VAL A 141 31.04 -11.97 5.87
C VAL A 141 30.16 -10.72 5.86
N ALA A 142 30.65 -9.64 5.25
CA ALA A 142 29.85 -8.43 4.99
C ALA A 142 28.79 -8.72 3.93
N ARG A 143 27.56 -8.27 4.17
CA ARG A 143 26.43 -8.43 3.23
C ARG A 143 25.68 -7.13 3.08
N LEU A 144 25.26 -6.85 1.85
CA LEU A 144 24.38 -5.75 1.46
C LEU A 144 23.19 -6.36 0.72
N GLY A 145 22.02 -6.29 1.35
CA GLY A 145 20.80 -6.86 0.76
C GLY A 145 19.58 -6.89 1.67
N PHE A 146 18.67 -7.83 1.43
CA PHE A 146 17.41 -7.92 2.18
C PHE A 146 17.50 -8.97 3.29
N ARG A 147 16.54 -8.97 4.22
CA ARG A 147 16.41 -10.05 5.20
C ARG A 147 15.93 -11.34 4.51
N GLN A 148 16.47 -12.47 4.95
CA GLN A 148 15.97 -13.79 4.59
C GLN A 148 14.57 -14.02 5.16
N GLN A 149 13.78 -14.88 4.52
CA GLN A 149 12.46 -15.24 5.03
C GLN A 149 12.56 -15.86 6.43
N GLY A 150 11.79 -15.32 7.39
CA GLY A 150 11.75 -15.81 8.76
C GLY A 150 13.05 -15.65 9.57
N SER A 151 13.99 -14.82 9.12
CA SER A 151 15.32 -14.67 9.72
C SER A 151 15.78 -13.21 9.74
N ASN A 152 16.66 -12.88 10.70
CA ASN A 152 17.35 -11.59 10.76
C ASN A 152 18.66 -11.58 9.95
N GLU A 153 19.06 -12.72 9.38
CA GLU A 153 20.19 -12.80 8.46
C GLU A 153 19.87 -12.12 7.13
N LEU A 154 20.89 -11.50 6.52
CA LEU A 154 20.74 -10.92 5.19
C LEU A 154 21.05 -11.95 4.11
N ILE A 155 20.22 -11.94 3.06
CA ILE A 155 20.57 -12.45 1.74
C ILE A 155 21.39 -11.37 1.06
N ASP A 156 22.60 -11.72 0.65
CA ASP A 156 23.46 -10.82 -0.08
C ASP A 156 22.99 -10.73 -1.54
N ILE A 157 22.81 -9.52 -2.08
CA ILE A 157 22.28 -9.34 -3.44
C ILE A 157 23.11 -8.36 -4.26
N GLU A 158 23.34 -8.70 -5.53
CA GLU A 158 23.94 -7.80 -6.53
C GLU A 158 22.89 -7.17 -7.44
N GLN A 159 21.72 -7.80 -7.53
CA GLN A 159 20.60 -7.36 -8.35
C GLN A 159 19.28 -7.83 -7.75
N CYS A 160 18.23 -7.07 -8.02
CA CYS A 160 16.87 -7.40 -7.65
C CYS A 160 15.96 -7.07 -8.84
N PRO A 161 15.36 -8.07 -9.51
CA PRO A 161 14.66 -7.81 -10.78
C PRO A 161 13.34 -7.02 -10.66
N VAL A 162 12.87 -6.77 -9.43
CA VAL A 162 11.75 -5.84 -9.19
C VAL A 162 12.21 -4.39 -9.03
N LEU A 163 13.50 -4.16 -8.71
CA LEU A 163 14.09 -2.81 -8.70
C LEU A 163 14.32 -2.33 -10.12
N THR A 164 14.22 -1.02 -10.32
CA THR A 164 14.49 -0.40 -11.62
C THR A 164 15.94 -0.66 -12.07
N PRO A 165 16.21 -0.62 -13.38
CA PRO A 165 17.58 -0.79 -13.90
C PRO A 165 18.57 0.23 -13.34
N ALA A 166 18.14 1.48 -13.15
CA ALA A 166 18.99 2.54 -12.59
C ALA A 166 19.38 2.24 -11.13
N LEU A 167 18.44 1.74 -10.31
CA LEU A 167 18.76 1.31 -8.95
C LEU A 167 19.70 0.11 -8.91
N ASN A 168 19.45 -0.92 -9.73
CA ASN A 168 20.35 -2.07 -9.80
C ASN A 168 21.78 -1.65 -10.20
N LYS A 169 21.90 -0.74 -11.19
CA LYS A 169 23.19 -0.19 -11.59
C LYS A 169 23.88 0.58 -10.46
N ALA A 170 23.14 1.42 -9.72
CA ALA A 170 23.68 2.17 -8.60
C ALA A 170 24.16 1.24 -7.47
N ILE A 171 23.37 0.22 -7.12
CA ILE A 171 23.75 -0.79 -6.13
C ILE A 171 25.06 -1.47 -6.54
N GLN A 172 25.17 -1.93 -7.79
CA GLN A 172 26.38 -2.59 -8.29
C GLN A 172 27.60 -1.66 -8.27
N THR A 173 27.42 -0.41 -8.70
CA THR A 173 28.52 0.57 -8.80
C THR A 173 29.13 0.90 -7.43
N HIS A 174 28.29 1.00 -6.39
CA HIS A 174 28.72 1.44 -5.06
C HIS A 174 28.89 0.29 -4.05
N ARG A 175 28.66 -0.95 -4.50
CA ARG A 175 28.62 -2.14 -3.65
C ARG A 175 29.87 -2.33 -2.81
N ASP A 176 31.03 -2.37 -3.45
CA ASP A 176 32.29 -2.71 -2.79
C ASP A 176 32.62 -1.67 -1.71
N ALA A 177 32.50 -0.38 -2.05
CA ALA A 177 32.69 0.72 -1.12
C ALA A 177 31.72 0.64 0.08
N LEU A 178 30.46 0.27 -0.14
CA LEU A 178 29.50 0.09 0.96
C LEU A 178 29.87 -1.09 1.85
N LEU A 179 30.27 -2.22 1.27
CA LEU A 179 30.69 -3.42 2.02
C LEU A 179 31.92 -3.15 2.91
N GLU A 180 32.84 -2.29 2.48
CA GLU A 180 33.99 -1.86 3.29
C GLU A 180 33.58 -1.08 4.55
N THR A 181 32.43 -0.39 4.52
CA THR A 181 31.88 0.34 5.69
C THR A 181 31.02 -0.52 6.61
N ALA A 182 30.83 -1.80 6.27
CA ALA A 182 30.00 -2.72 7.02
C ALA A 182 30.54 -2.93 8.44
N SER A 183 29.62 -3.15 9.38
CA SER A 183 29.97 -3.46 10.76
C SER A 183 29.07 -4.57 11.30
N ARG A 184 29.31 -5.04 12.52
CA ARG A 184 28.38 -5.98 13.18
C ARG A 184 27.05 -5.34 13.55
N ALA A 185 26.98 -4.00 13.61
CA ALA A 185 25.73 -3.28 13.75
C ALA A 185 25.03 -3.21 12.39
N TYR A 186 23.75 -3.55 12.38
CA TYR A 186 22.89 -3.44 11.22
C TYR A 186 22.70 -1.96 10.87
N LYS A 187 22.93 -1.62 9.60
CA LYS A 187 22.67 -0.30 9.02
C LYS A 187 21.65 -0.45 7.88
N GLU A 188 20.85 0.58 7.63
CA GLU A 188 19.95 0.64 6.47
C GLU A 188 20.51 1.62 5.44
N ILE A 189 20.79 1.14 4.24
CA ILE A 189 21.24 1.94 3.11
C ILE A 189 20.04 2.16 2.20
N THR A 190 19.62 3.41 2.05
CA THR A 190 18.50 3.79 1.18
C THR A 190 19.00 4.15 -0.21
N PHE A 191 18.31 3.65 -1.22
CA PHE A 191 18.46 4.07 -2.61
C PHE A 191 17.10 4.49 -3.16
N VAL A 192 17.06 5.59 -3.91
CA VAL A 192 15.84 6.08 -4.56
C VAL A 192 16.17 6.61 -5.95
N GLU A 193 15.38 6.22 -6.93
CA GLU A 193 15.39 6.79 -8.27
C GLU A 193 14.32 7.87 -8.36
N ALA A 194 14.75 9.01 -8.85
CA ALA A 194 13.99 10.21 -9.14
C ALA A 194 14.19 10.59 -10.61
N ASP A 195 13.39 11.52 -11.12
CA ASP A 195 13.45 11.97 -12.51
C ASP A 195 14.81 12.63 -12.84
N ASN A 196 15.49 13.19 -11.84
CA ASN A 196 16.81 13.79 -11.94
C ASN A 196 17.99 12.88 -11.54
N GLY A 197 17.75 11.59 -11.28
CA GLY A 197 18.83 10.62 -11.04
C GLY A 197 18.57 9.69 -9.86
N VAL A 198 19.63 8.98 -9.45
CA VAL A 198 19.59 8.07 -8.29
C VAL A 198 20.29 8.71 -7.10
N PHE A 199 19.67 8.60 -5.94
CA PHE A 199 20.10 9.19 -4.67
C PHE A 199 20.18 8.11 -3.59
N GLY A 200 21.09 8.27 -2.64
CA GLY A 200 21.26 7.37 -1.51
C GLY A 200 22.43 7.74 -0.61
N GLU A 201 22.60 6.99 0.48
CA GLU A 201 23.74 7.21 1.39
C GLU A 201 25.05 7.03 0.59
N ALA A 202 25.89 8.08 0.54
CA ALA A 202 27.10 8.20 -0.27
C ALA A 202 26.94 8.28 -1.80
N ILE A 203 25.71 8.44 -2.33
CA ILE A 203 25.40 8.54 -3.76
C ILE A 203 24.58 9.80 -4.01
N ASN A 204 25.17 10.78 -4.71
CA ASN A 204 24.54 12.08 -4.96
C ASN A 204 23.91 12.64 -3.67
N ALA A 205 24.70 12.71 -2.60
CA ALA A 205 24.23 13.24 -1.32
C ALA A 205 23.49 14.55 -1.58
N SER A 206 22.18 14.55 -1.34
CA SER A 206 21.36 15.74 -1.51
C SER A 206 22.01 16.81 -0.64
N LYS A 207 22.68 17.78 -1.29
CA LYS A 207 23.06 19.00 -0.60
C LYS A 207 21.74 19.59 -0.12
N THR A 208 21.70 20.04 1.12
CA THR A 208 20.51 20.61 1.78
C THR A 208 19.86 21.79 1.05
N GLU A 209 20.44 22.21 -0.07
CA GLU A 209 19.93 23.25 -0.95
C GLU A 209 18.76 22.72 -1.81
N PRO A 210 17.61 23.42 -1.82
CA PRO A 210 16.39 23.00 -2.52
C PRO A 210 16.58 22.64 -4.00
N GLU A 211 17.48 23.31 -4.73
CA GLU A 211 17.73 23.06 -6.15
C GLU A 211 18.36 21.69 -6.45
N ASN A 212 18.87 20.99 -5.41
CA ASN A 212 19.52 19.68 -5.53
C ASN A 212 18.68 18.53 -4.94
N LEU A 213 17.41 18.77 -4.59
CA LEU A 213 16.52 17.72 -4.09
C LEU A 213 16.16 16.73 -5.22
N PRO A 214 16.01 15.43 -4.90
CA PRO A 214 15.39 14.50 -5.83
C PRO A 214 13.94 14.91 -6.07
N PHE A 215 13.46 14.73 -7.31
CA PHE A 215 12.07 15.02 -7.64
C PHE A 215 11.44 13.98 -8.55
N TYR A 216 10.11 13.93 -8.54
CA TYR A 216 9.35 13.23 -9.57
C TYR A 216 8.23 14.09 -10.11
N THR A 217 7.75 13.75 -11.29
CA THR A 217 6.69 14.49 -11.97
C THR A 217 5.41 13.66 -12.02
N LEU A 218 4.25 14.29 -11.77
CA LEU A 218 2.95 13.72 -12.09
C LEU A 218 2.29 14.51 -13.22
N ASN A 219 1.80 13.79 -14.22
CA ASN A 219 0.96 14.35 -15.27
C ASN A 219 -0.48 14.36 -14.76
N THR A 220 -1.13 15.52 -14.68
CA THR A 220 -2.54 15.57 -14.31
C THR A 220 -3.43 15.61 -15.54
N PRO A 221 -4.63 15.00 -15.49
CA PRO A 221 -5.63 15.20 -16.53
C PRO A 221 -5.88 16.70 -16.73
N ALA A 222 -6.32 17.09 -17.93
CA ALA A 222 -6.67 18.48 -18.23
C ALA A 222 -7.56 19.06 -17.11
N SER A 223 -7.17 20.20 -16.56
CA SER A 223 -7.91 20.85 -15.48
C SER A 223 -9.25 21.36 -16.01
N ILE A 224 -10.25 21.38 -15.14
CA ILE A 224 -11.56 21.96 -15.40
C ILE A 224 -11.43 23.43 -15.85
N ASN A 225 -10.35 24.12 -15.44
CA ASN A 225 -10.11 25.53 -15.72
C ASN A 225 -9.11 25.79 -16.86
N SER A 226 -8.50 24.77 -17.47
CA SER A 226 -7.54 24.94 -18.57
C SER A 226 -7.43 23.70 -19.46
N ALA A 227 -7.48 23.91 -20.78
CA ALA A 227 -7.24 22.87 -21.77
C ALA A 227 -5.81 22.27 -21.72
N HIS A 228 -4.88 22.94 -21.02
CA HIS A 228 -3.52 22.46 -20.76
C HIS A 228 -3.21 22.56 -19.27
N THR A 229 -3.00 21.41 -18.62
CA THR A 229 -2.37 21.33 -17.30
C THR A 229 -0.88 21.08 -17.45
N LEU A 230 -0.08 21.89 -16.76
CA LEU A 230 1.35 21.63 -16.65
C LEU A 230 1.56 20.43 -15.71
N PRO A 231 2.50 19.53 -16.03
CA PRO A 231 2.93 18.48 -15.10
C PRO A 231 3.38 19.08 -13.77
N LEU A 232 3.03 18.40 -12.68
CA LEU A 232 3.39 18.82 -11.32
C LEU A 232 4.71 18.19 -10.91
N ARG A 233 5.63 19.02 -10.41
CA ARG A 233 6.93 18.59 -9.86
C ARG A 233 6.82 18.39 -8.35
N PHE A 234 7.34 17.28 -7.83
CA PHE A 234 7.36 16.98 -6.40
C PHE A 234 8.79 16.76 -5.94
N ASP A 235 9.36 17.76 -5.29
CA ASP A 235 10.62 17.62 -4.57
C ASP A 235 10.38 16.81 -3.28
N PHE A 236 11.36 16.00 -2.89
CA PHE A 236 11.28 15.19 -1.69
C PHE A 236 12.68 14.99 -1.08
N HIS A 237 12.74 14.59 0.19
CA HIS A 237 13.99 14.18 0.82
C HIS A 237 14.28 12.70 0.51
N GLU A 238 15.54 12.35 0.25
CA GLU A 238 15.94 10.97 -0.09
C GLU A 238 15.54 9.93 0.98
N GLU A 239 15.44 10.31 2.25
CA GLU A 239 14.95 9.45 3.34
C GLU A 239 13.41 9.40 3.43
N GLY A 240 12.74 10.40 2.85
CA GLY A 240 11.30 10.59 2.86
C GLY A 240 10.52 9.47 2.15
N PHE A 241 9.22 9.46 2.39
CA PHE A 241 8.30 8.52 1.74
C PHE A 241 7.84 9.06 0.38
N ILE A 242 7.95 8.20 -0.63
CA ILE A 242 7.29 8.36 -1.93
C ILE A 242 6.70 7.01 -2.33
N GLN A 243 5.70 7.03 -3.20
CA GLN A 243 5.18 5.79 -3.78
C GLN A 243 6.28 5.08 -4.58
N VAL A 244 6.45 3.78 -4.35
CA VAL A 244 7.57 2.99 -4.88
C VAL A 244 7.37 2.54 -6.32
N ASN A 245 6.13 2.54 -6.81
CA ASN A 245 5.78 2.21 -8.19
C ASN A 245 5.23 3.49 -8.85
N ALA A 246 6.05 4.17 -9.67
CA ALA A 246 5.70 5.45 -10.25
C ALA A 246 4.50 5.38 -11.22
N PRO A 247 4.44 4.44 -12.18
CA PRO A 247 3.26 4.27 -13.04
C PRO A 247 1.97 4.05 -12.25
N LEU A 248 1.99 3.24 -11.19
CA LEU A 248 0.80 3.02 -10.36
C LEU A 248 0.47 4.22 -9.48
N ASN A 249 1.45 4.99 -9.01
CA ASN A 249 1.17 6.26 -8.32
C ASN A 249 0.39 7.21 -9.23
N GLN A 250 0.83 7.37 -10.47
CA GLN A 250 0.15 8.19 -11.46
C GLN A 250 -1.28 7.71 -11.72
N ALA A 251 -1.48 6.40 -11.91
CA ALA A 251 -2.80 5.82 -12.12
C ALA A 251 -3.71 5.99 -10.88
N MET A 252 -3.16 5.77 -9.68
CA MET A 252 -3.86 5.92 -8.40
C MET A 252 -4.33 7.35 -8.19
N VAL A 253 -3.44 8.34 -8.35
CA VAL A 253 -3.79 9.77 -8.28
C VAL A 253 -4.89 10.08 -9.28
N THR A 254 -4.72 9.69 -10.54
CA THR A 254 -5.72 9.93 -11.60
C THR A 254 -7.11 9.37 -11.24
N GLN A 255 -7.16 8.13 -10.73
CA GLN A 255 -8.41 7.51 -10.35
C GLN A 255 -9.01 8.13 -9.08
N ALA A 256 -8.18 8.49 -8.08
CA ALA A 256 -8.64 9.19 -6.89
C ALA A 256 -9.31 10.52 -7.25
N LEU A 257 -8.72 11.31 -8.15
CA LEU A 257 -9.29 12.57 -8.63
C LEU A 257 -10.62 12.34 -9.38
N SER A 258 -10.67 11.32 -10.24
CA SER A 258 -11.92 10.91 -10.91
C SER A 258 -13.01 10.53 -9.91
N TRP A 259 -12.66 9.82 -8.84
CA TRP A 259 -13.60 9.41 -7.80
C TRP A 259 -13.97 10.53 -6.85
N LEU A 260 -13.13 11.54 -6.68
CA LEU A 260 -13.51 12.73 -5.95
C LEU A 260 -14.55 13.55 -6.71
N ASP A 261 -14.71 13.40 -8.02
CA ASP A 261 -15.68 14.17 -8.83
C ASP A 261 -15.59 15.67 -8.50
N LEU A 262 -14.40 16.22 -8.75
CA LEU A 262 -14.04 17.58 -8.38
C LEU A 262 -14.76 18.62 -9.25
N LYS A 263 -15.02 19.79 -8.65
CA LYS A 263 -15.57 20.98 -9.29
C LYS A 263 -14.78 22.18 -8.79
N SER A 264 -14.69 23.21 -9.62
CA SER A 264 -13.89 24.41 -9.34
C SER A 264 -14.26 25.10 -8.03
N ASP A 265 -15.52 25.01 -7.60
CA ASP A 265 -16.05 25.64 -6.38
C ASP A 265 -15.95 24.76 -5.13
N HIS A 266 -15.47 23.52 -5.24
CA HIS A 266 -15.34 22.64 -4.07
C HIS A 266 -14.21 23.09 -3.13
N LYS A 267 -14.45 22.89 -1.83
CA LYS A 267 -13.42 22.88 -0.79
C LYS A 267 -13.04 21.44 -0.44
N VAL A 268 -11.77 21.09 -0.62
CA VAL A 268 -11.28 19.71 -0.47
C VAL A 268 -10.31 19.58 0.70
N LEU A 269 -10.43 18.49 1.46
CA LEU A 269 -9.53 18.14 2.56
C LEU A 269 -8.75 16.87 2.21
N ASP A 270 -7.43 16.93 2.30
CA ASP A 270 -6.53 15.79 2.14
C ASP A 270 -5.87 15.49 3.49
N LEU A 271 -6.09 14.29 4.02
CA LEU A 271 -5.64 13.85 5.33
C LEU A 271 -4.55 12.80 5.18
N PHE A 272 -3.47 12.94 5.98
CA PHE A 272 -2.23 12.19 5.81
C PHE A 272 -1.54 12.54 4.48
N CYS A 273 -1.52 13.83 4.15
CA CYS A 273 -1.18 14.29 2.80
C CYS A 273 0.30 14.09 2.42
N GLY A 274 1.19 13.84 3.40
CA GLY A 274 2.63 13.72 3.17
C GLY A 274 3.18 14.94 2.44
N ILE A 275 3.92 14.68 1.35
CA ILE A 275 4.49 15.74 0.48
C ILE A 275 3.47 16.36 -0.50
N GLY A 276 2.19 15.99 -0.38
CA GLY A 276 1.08 16.50 -1.17
C GLY A 276 0.77 15.73 -2.46
N ASN A 277 1.07 14.43 -2.50
CA ASN A 277 0.88 13.55 -3.67
C ASN A 277 -0.53 13.61 -4.28
N PHE A 278 -1.56 13.74 -3.45
CA PHE A 278 -2.94 13.99 -3.90
C PHE A 278 -3.33 15.47 -3.80
N THR A 279 -2.83 16.17 -2.77
CA THR A 279 -3.20 17.57 -2.50
C THR A 279 -2.92 18.50 -3.67
N LEU A 280 -1.75 18.39 -4.30
CA LEU A 280 -1.34 19.27 -5.39
C LEU A 280 -2.16 19.03 -6.67
N PRO A 281 -2.37 17.77 -7.12
CA PRO A 281 -3.28 17.47 -8.21
C PRO A 281 -4.72 17.94 -7.96
N ILE A 282 -5.21 17.84 -6.71
CA ILE A 282 -6.53 18.35 -6.33
C ILE A 282 -6.56 19.89 -6.46
N ALA A 283 -5.53 20.59 -5.98
CA ALA A 283 -5.43 22.05 -6.04
C ALA A 283 -5.42 22.61 -7.47
N GLN A 284 -4.98 21.85 -8.47
CA GLN A 284 -5.11 22.27 -9.88
C GLN A 284 -6.56 22.32 -10.39
N GLN A 285 -7.52 21.74 -9.68
CA GLN A 285 -8.92 21.60 -10.13
C GLN A 285 -9.94 22.36 -9.29
N VAL A 286 -9.58 22.82 -8.10
CA VAL A 286 -10.51 23.40 -7.12
C VAL A 286 -9.99 24.69 -6.51
N ALA A 287 -10.89 25.54 -6.02
CA ALA A 287 -10.53 26.83 -5.44
C ALA A 287 -9.86 26.74 -4.07
N THR A 288 -10.12 25.69 -3.28
CA THR A 288 -9.53 25.56 -1.94
C THR A 288 -9.22 24.10 -1.60
N THR A 289 -7.96 23.85 -1.28
CA THR A 289 -7.48 22.55 -0.81
C THR A 289 -6.74 22.70 0.51
N VAL A 290 -7.07 21.85 1.49
CA VAL A 290 -6.39 21.82 2.79
C VAL A 290 -5.71 20.46 2.97
N GLY A 291 -4.39 20.43 3.13
CA GLY A 291 -3.61 19.23 3.46
C GLY A 291 -3.26 19.17 4.95
N ILE A 292 -3.51 18.05 5.61
CA ILE A 292 -3.15 17.82 7.01
C ILE A 292 -2.16 16.67 7.13
N GLU A 293 -1.03 16.93 7.80
CA GLU A 293 0.08 15.99 7.96
C GLU A 293 0.59 16.00 9.41
N GLY A 294 1.07 14.86 9.92
CA GLY A 294 1.59 14.72 11.28
C GLY A 294 3.02 15.23 11.46
N GLU A 295 3.82 15.19 10.40
CA GLU A 295 5.24 15.56 10.42
C GLU A 295 5.50 16.96 9.86
N GLN A 296 6.25 17.79 10.61
CA GLN A 296 6.51 19.19 10.24
C GLN A 296 7.34 19.30 8.95
N SER A 297 8.37 18.45 8.80
CA SER A 297 9.21 18.41 7.60
C SER A 297 8.42 18.06 6.34
N LEU A 298 7.41 17.19 6.46
CA LEU A 298 6.51 16.85 5.35
C LEU A 298 5.57 18.02 4.99
N VAL A 299 5.10 18.78 5.97
CA VAL A 299 4.33 20.02 5.74
C VAL A 299 5.18 21.08 5.02
N GLU A 300 6.44 21.24 5.42
CA GLU A 300 7.36 22.19 4.81
C GLU A 300 7.64 21.84 3.35
N ILE A 301 7.98 20.58 3.05
CA ILE A 301 8.21 20.16 1.67
C ILE A 301 6.92 20.18 0.83
N ALA A 302 5.75 19.88 1.39
CA ALA A 302 4.48 20.01 0.67
C ALA A 302 4.14 21.46 0.33
N THR A 303 4.44 22.39 1.25
CA THR A 303 4.30 23.84 1.02
C THR A 303 5.25 24.31 -0.06
N HIS A 304 6.53 23.92 0.02
CA HIS A 304 7.52 24.17 -1.04
C HIS A 304 7.05 23.61 -2.40
N ASN A 305 6.52 22.39 -2.42
CA ASN A 305 5.99 21.79 -3.64
C ASN A 305 4.81 22.58 -4.20
N ALA A 306 3.92 23.14 -3.37
CA ALA A 306 2.87 24.03 -3.86
C ALA A 306 3.46 25.31 -4.48
N ASP A 307 4.46 25.91 -3.84
CA ASP A 307 5.11 27.15 -4.29
C ASP A 307 5.83 26.97 -5.64
N ILE A 308 6.63 25.91 -5.80
CA ILE A 308 7.36 25.66 -7.07
C ILE A 308 6.42 25.34 -8.24
N ASN A 309 5.23 24.78 -7.95
CA ASN A 309 4.19 24.53 -8.95
C ASN A 309 3.24 25.72 -9.13
N GLN A 310 3.45 26.82 -8.40
CA GLN A 310 2.64 28.04 -8.48
C GLN A 310 1.16 27.76 -8.22
N LEU A 311 0.86 26.90 -7.22
CA LEU A 311 -0.50 26.54 -6.86
C LEU A 311 -1.05 27.52 -5.83
N GLU A 312 -2.19 28.12 -6.16
CA GLU A 312 -2.93 29.00 -5.26
C GLU A 312 -4.03 28.23 -4.51
N GLY A 313 -4.53 28.80 -3.40
CA GLY A 313 -5.65 28.22 -2.66
C GLY A 313 -5.36 26.89 -1.95
N VAL A 314 -4.09 26.49 -1.86
CA VAL A 314 -3.64 25.30 -1.13
C VAL A 314 -3.02 25.69 0.21
N HIS A 315 -3.44 25.01 1.27
CA HIS A 315 -2.96 25.27 2.63
C HIS A 315 -2.57 23.97 3.32
N PHE A 316 -1.36 23.90 3.87
CA PHE A 316 -0.90 22.77 4.67
C PHE A 316 -0.86 23.13 6.15
N SER A 317 -1.22 22.18 7.01
CA SER A 317 -1.11 22.33 8.45
C SER A 317 -0.63 21.05 9.10
N LYS A 318 0.29 21.20 10.06
CA LYS A 318 0.68 20.10 10.94
C LYS A 318 -0.44 19.78 11.92
N ALA A 319 -0.84 18.53 12.03
CA ALA A 319 -1.67 18.04 13.12
C ALA A 319 -1.55 16.53 13.32
N ASN A 320 -1.55 16.06 14.57
CA ASN A 320 -1.58 14.64 14.86
C ASN A 320 -2.99 14.06 14.68
N LEU A 321 -3.26 13.49 13.50
CA LEU A 321 -4.55 12.90 13.08
C LEU A 321 -5.01 11.69 13.91
N PHE A 322 -4.21 11.23 14.88
CA PHE A 322 -4.59 10.17 15.83
C PHE A 322 -5.15 10.72 17.16
N ASN A 323 -5.08 12.03 17.39
CA ASN A 323 -5.67 12.69 18.56
C ASN A 323 -7.08 13.23 18.25
N ASP A 324 -7.76 13.76 19.26
CA ASP A 324 -9.03 14.48 19.04
C ASP A 324 -8.79 15.75 18.20
N MET A 325 -9.29 15.74 16.97
CA MET A 325 -9.15 16.84 16.02
C MET A 325 -10.29 17.85 16.10
N THR A 326 -11.36 17.56 16.84
CA THR A 326 -12.55 18.43 16.90
C THR A 326 -12.29 19.87 17.36
N PRO A 327 -11.28 20.19 18.21
CA PRO A 327 -10.99 21.59 18.56
C PRO A 327 -10.11 22.32 17.53
N LEU A 328 -9.50 21.61 16.56
CA LEU A 328 -8.50 22.20 15.67
C LEU A 328 -9.15 23.15 14.64
N PRO A 329 -8.47 24.24 14.24
CA PRO A 329 -9.06 25.27 13.38
C PRO A 329 -9.57 24.76 12.03
N TRP A 330 -8.88 23.79 11.42
CA TRP A 330 -9.29 23.20 10.14
C TRP A 330 -10.52 22.29 10.27
N PHE A 331 -10.80 21.77 11.46
CA PHE A 331 -11.95 20.88 11.71
C PHE A 331 -13.14 21.65 12.28
N LYS A 332 -12.89 22.46 13.32
CA LYS A 332 -13.90 23.18 14.07
C LYS A 332 -14.65 24.14 13.15
N ASN A 333 -15.97 24.04 13.13
CA ASN A 333 -16.87 24.90 12.35
C ASN A 333 -16.55 24.95 10.85
N ASN A 334 -15.86 23.92 10.32
CA ASN A 334 -15.57 23.80 8.90
C ASN A 334 -16.42 22.72 8.25
N GLN A 335 -16.68 22.92 6.96
CA GLN A 335 -17.26 21.93 6.08
C GLN A 335 -16.38 21.81 4.86
N TYR A 336 -16.38 20.63 4.26
CA TYR A 336 -15.64 20.29 3.05
C TYR A 336 -16.59 19.57 2.11
N ASP A 337 -16.43 19.74 0.81
CA ASP A 337 -17.22 19.04 -0.19
C ASP A 337 -16.68 17.63 -0.44
N ARG A 338 -15.35 17.50 -0.36
CA ARG A 338 -14.63 16.26 -0.65
C ARG A 338 -13.55 16.03 0.39
N ILE A 339 -13.33 14.75 0.74
CA ILE A 339 -12.24 14.34 1.62
C ILE A 339 -11.46 13.20 0.96
N LEU A 340 -10.14 13.28 0.99
CA LEU A 340 -9.24 12.18 0.69
C LEU A 340 -8.48 11.76 1.96
N LEU A 341 -8.28 10.45 2.15
CA LEU A 341 -7.42 9.89 3.20
C LEU A 341 -6.48 8.84 2.64
N ASP A 342 -5.20 8.91 3.01
CA ASP A 342 -4.19 7.87 2.73
C ASP A 342 -3.36 7.54 3.99
N PRO A 343 -3.96 6.95 5.05
CA PRO A 343 -3.24 6.65 6.28
C PRO A 343 -2.32 5.43 6.13
N GLY A 344 -1.33 5.37 7.02
CA GLY A 344 -0.51 4.17 7.20
C GLY A 344 -1.30 2.92 7.67
N ARG A 345 -0.59 1.81 7.88
CA ARG A 345 -1.17 0.47 8.15
C ARG A 345 -2.17 0.40 9.32
N GLN A 346 -2.08 1.32 10.29
CA GLN A 346 -2.99 1.39 11.44
C GLN A 346 -4.40 1.87 11.08
N GLY A 347 -4.59 2.47 9.91
CA GLY A 347 -5.83 3.11 9.50
C GLY A 347 -6.08 4.43 10.23
N ALA A 348 -7.30 4.94 10.12
CA ALA A 348 -7.73 6.24 10.64
C ALA A 348 -8.98 6.11 11.54
N PHE A 349 -9.00 5.10 12.42
CA PHE A 349 -10.20 4.72 13.19
C PHE A 349 -10.83 5.87 13.99
N ASP A 350 -10.04 6.54 14.84
CA ASP A 350 -10.57 7.58 15.72
C ASP A 350 -11.01 8.82 14.94
N LEU A 351 -10.27 9.17 13.88
CA LEU A 351 -10.66 10.19 12.92
C LEU A 351 -12.01 9.83 12.26
N CYS A 352 -12.15 8.59 11.78
CA CYS A 352 -13.35 8.09 11.12
C CYS A 352 -14.58 8.09 12.03
N LYS A 353 -14.46 8.11 13.36
CA LYS A 353 -15.61 8.27 14.28
C LYS A 353 -16.27 9.65 14.23
N THR A 354 -15.53 10.67 13.77
CA THR A 354 -15.99 12.06 13.80
C THR A 354 -16.00 12.74 12.43
N LEU A 355 -15.42 12.10 11.40
CA LEU A 355 -15.24 12.68 10.07
C LEU A 355 -16.56 13.15 9.41
N GLY A 356 -17.68 12.50 9.70
CA GLY A 356 -18.99 12.91 9.19
C GLY A 356 -19.47 14.28 9.70
N LYS A 357 -18.87 14.83 10.76
CA LYS A 357 -19.11 16.22 11.21
C LYS A 357 -18.66 17.25 10.17
N LEU A 358 -17.71 16.91 9.29
CA LEU A 358 -17.22 17.77 8.21
C LEU A 358 -18.14 17.78 6.98
N GLN A 359 -19.18 16.94 6.98
CA GLN A 359 -20.31 16.95 6.06
C GLN A 359 -20.01 16.64 4.57
N ALA A 360 -18.79 16.26 4.20
CA ALA A 360 -18.40 15.94 2.82
C ALA A 360 -19.35 14.99 2.09
N GLN A 361 -19.64 15.28 0.82
CA GLN A 361 -20.53 14.44 0.01
C GLN A 361 -19.81 13.19 -0.50
N ILE A 362 -18.49 13.27 -0.74
CA ILE A 362 -17.66 12.14 -1.17
C ILE A 362 -16.40 12.06 -0.31
N ILE A 363 -16.06 10.83 0.08
CA ILE A 363 -14.80 10.46 0.72
C ILE A 363 -14.11 9.44 -0.16
N VAL A 364 -12.87 9.70 -0.55
CA VAL A 364 -11.97 8.69 -1.15
C VAL A 364 -10.97 8.25 -0.09
N TYR A 365 -10.82 6.94 0.09
CA TYR A 365 -9.92 6.36 1.09
C TYR A 365 -8.99 5.37 0.39
N VAL A 366 -7.69 5.65 0.42
CA VAL A 366 -6.59 4.78 -0.01
C VAL A 366 -6.01 4.05 1.20
N SER A 367 -5.72 2.75 1.07
CA SER A 367 -5.19 1.97 2.19
C SER A 367 -4.34 0.78 1.79
N CYS A 368 -3.21 0.64 2.48
CA CYS A 368 -2.34 -0.53 2.41
C CYS A 368 -2.78 -1.70 3.32
N ASN A 369 -3.91 -1.57 4.02
CA ASN A 369 -4.42 -2.58 4.95
C ASN A 369 -5.94 -2.69 4.91
N SER A 370 -6.44 -3.72 4.20
CA SER A 370 -7.87 -3.98 4.04
C SER A 370 -8.62 -4.19 5.37
N ALA A 371 -7.99 -4.76 6.40
CA ALA A 371 -8.67 -5.05 7.66
C ALA A 371 -8.97 -3.77 8.45
N THR A 372 -8.01 -2.84 8.53
CA THR A 372 -8.21 -1.55 9.20
C THR A 372 -9.13 -0.66 8.38
N LEU A 373 -9.03 -0.67 7.05
CA LEU A 373 -9.99 0.01 6.17
C LEU A 373 -11.43 -0.44 6.44
N ILE A 374 -11.71 -1.74 6.48
CA ILE A 374 -13.06 -2.28 6.74
C ILE A 374 -13.59 -1.82 8.11
N ARG A 375 -12.72 -1.80 9.13
CA ARG A 375 -13.07 -1.29 10.47
C ARG A 375 -13.46 0.19 10.41
N ASP A 376 -12.72 0.98 9.65
CA ASP A 376 -12.89 2.44 9.57
C ASP A 376 -14.14 2.80 8.74
N ILE A 377 -14.41 2.09 7.64
CA ILE A 377 -15.66 2.22 6.86
C ILE A 377 -16.89 2.01 7.74
N LYS A 378 -16.88 1.03 8.66
CA LYS A 378 -18.00 0.79 9.58
C LYS A 378 -18.32 1.98 10.48
N GLU A 379 -17.33 2.81 10.83
CA GLU A 379 -17.59 4.05 11.57
C GLU A 379 -18.21 5.13 10.67
N LEU A 380 -17.78 5.23 9.41
CA LEU A 380 -18.36 6.14 8.42
C LEU A 380 -19.81 5.76 8.08
N GLU A 381 -20.13 4.46 8.00
CA GLU A 381 -21.50 3.99 7.77
C GLU A 381 -22.47 4.43 8.87
N LYS A 382 -22.03 4.43 10.14
CA LYS A 382 -22.83 4.94 11.27
C LYS A 382 -23.14 6.43 11.13
N GLN A 383 -22.33 7.16 10.37
CA GLN A 383 -22.46 8.59 10.11
C GLN A 383 -23.18 8.89 8.79
N GLY A 384 -23.76 7.87 8.13
CA GLY A 384 -24.57 8.05 6.94
C GLY A 384 -23.80 7.99 5.62
N TYR A 385 -22.55 7.53 5.62
CA TYR A 385 -21.83 7.21 4.39
C TYR A 385 -22.17 5.80 3.90
N ARG A 386 -22.04 5.59 2.58
CA ARG A 386 -22.21 4.29 1.93
C ARG A 386 -21.06 4.06 0.97
N LEU A 387 -20.54 2.83 0.95
CA LEU A 387 -19.56 2.39 -0.01
C LEU A 387 -20.17 2.35 -1.43
N THR A 388 -19.55 3.04 -2.38
CA THR A 388 -20.02 3.14 -3.78
C THR A 388 -19.02 2.61 -4.79
N LYS A 389 -17.72 2.67 -4.52
CA LYS A 389 -16.68 2.06 -5.38
C LYS A 389 -15.62 1.38 -4.53
N ALA A 390 -15.06 0.29 -5.02
CA ALA A 390 -13.93 -0.40 -4.41
C ALA A 390 -13.04 -1.03 -5.48
N GLY A 391 -11.73 -0.86 -5.35
CA GLY A 391 -10.74 -1.41 -6.27
C GLY A 391 -9.43 -1.77 -5.58
N LEU A 392 -8.71 -2.73 -6.17
CA LEU A 392 -7.34 -3.08 -5.80
C LEU A 392 -6.36 -2.21 -6.60
N ILE A 393 -5.24 -1.87 -5.99
CA ILE A 393 -4.07 -1.31 -6.65
C ILE A 393 -2.93 -2.30 -6.43
N ASP A 394 -2.40 -2.90 -7.50
CA ASP A 394 -1.31 -3.87 -7.40
C ASP A 394 0.04 -3.17 -7.23
N MET A 395 0.15 -2.32 -6.20
CA MET A 395 1.32 -1.45 -5.91
C MET A 395 2.61 -2.26 -5.70
N PHE A 396 2.48 -3.51 -5.27
CA PHE A 396 3.58 -4.40 -4.94
C PHE A 396 3.40 -5.80 -5.57
N PRO A 397 3.57 -5.95 -6.89
CA PRO A 397 3.58 -7.25 -7.57
C PRO A 397 4.60 -8.21 -6.92
N HIS A 398 4.30 -9.51 -6.96
CA HIS A 398 5.08 -10.60 -6.34
C HIS A 398 5.11 -10.64 -4.82
N THR A 399 4.46 -9.69 -4.15
CA THR A 399 4.29 -9.68 -2.69
C THR A 399 2.86 -9.96 -2.29
N THR A 400 2.63 -10.32 -1.04
CA THR A 400 1.28 -10.44 -0.46
C THR A 400 0.67 -9.09 -0.07
N HIS A 401 1.41 -7.98 -0.21
CA HIS A 401 0.86 -6.66 0.08
C HIS A 401 -0.26 -6.30 -0.90
N THR A 402 -1.28 -5.66 -0.34
CA THR A 402 -2.45 -5.15 -1.05
C THR A 402 -2.55 -3.66 -0.78
N GLU A 403 -2.64 -2.87 -1.83
CA GLU A 403 -3.08 -1.49 -1.77
C GLU A 403 -4.50 -1.45 -2.33
N VAL A 404 -5.40 -0.69 -1.71
CA VAL A 404 -6.81 -0.62 -2.13
C VAL A 404 -7.31 0.80 -2.06
N MET A 405 -8.32 1.10 -2.86
CA MET A 405 -9.00 2.39 -2.83
C MET A 405 -10.50 2.17 -2.80
N VAL A 406 -11.20 2.96 -2.00
CA VAL A 406 -12.66 2.98 -1.93
C VAL A 406 -13.21 4.39 -2.05
N GLN A 407 -14.41 4.49 -2.60
CA GLN A 407 -15.23 5.70 -2.57
C GLN A 407 -16.42 5.48 -1.63
N LEU A 408 -16.66 6.43 -0.74
CA LEU A 408 -17.87 6.51 0.05
C LEU A 408 -18.63 7.78 -0.27
N THR A 409 -19.95 7.68 -0.39
CA THR A 409 -20.82 8.83 -0.64
C THR A 409 -21.77 9.03 0.54
N LYS A 410 -22.09 10.29 0.82
CA LYS A 410 -23.04 10.63 1.86
C LYS A 410 -24.46 10.31 1.39
N THR A 411 -25.21 9.59 2.21
CA THR A 411 -26.60 9.25 1.90
C THR A 411 -27.54 10.35 2.41
N HIS A 412 -28.53 10.74 1.59
CA HIS A 412 -29.59 11.67 2.01
C HIS A 412 -30.63 11.04 2.96
N LYS A 413 -30.50 9.75 3.28
CA LYS A 413 -31.42 9.03 4.19
C LYS A 413 -30.78 8.94 5.57
N ALA A 414 -31.50 9.41 6.60
CA ALA A 414 -31.08 9.30 8.00
C ALA A 414 -30.63 7.86 8.33
N ALA A 415 -29.50 7.74 9.03
CA ALA A 415 -28.92 6.45 9.43
C ALA A 415 -30.00 5.55 10.04
N LYS A 416 -30.27 4.40 9.41
CA LYS A 416 -31.17 3.41 10.01
C LYS A 416 -30.54 2.97 11.33
N LYS A 417 -31.22 3.19 12.45
CA LYS A 417 -30.83 2.62 13.76
C LYS A 417 -30.47 1.15 13.54
N VAL A 418 -29.23 0.80 13.85
CA VAL A 418 -28.75 -0.59 13.79
C VAL A 418 -29.70 -1.42 14.63
N LYS A 419 -30.51 -2.29 14.00
CA LYS A 419 -31.32 -3.25 14.74
C LYS A 419 -30.35 -4.15 15.50
N LYS A 420 -30.40 -4.13 16.83
CA LYS A 420 -29.73 -5.13 17.67
C LYS A 420 -30.07 -6.50 17.09
N ARG A 421 -29.05 -7.30 16.76
CA ARG A 421 -29.26 -8.70 16.36
C ARG A 421 -30.03 -9.38 17.51
N PRO A 422 -31.11 -10.12 17.23
CA PRO A 422 -31.76 -10.91 18.27
C PRO A 422 -30.72 -11.88 18.85
N ASN A 423 -30.64 -11.93 20.18
CA ASN A 423 -29.93 -13.00 20.88
C ASN A 423 -30.62 -14.32 20.49
N PHE A 424 -29.98 -15.12 19.65
CA PHE A 424 -30.30 -16.53 19.60
C PHE A 424 -29.58 -17.18 20.78
N LYS A 425 -30.35 -17.48 21.84
CA LYS A 425 -30.02 -18.58 22.73
C LYS A 425 -30.40 -19.87 21.98
N ILE A 426 -29.40 -20.68 21.64
CA ILE A 426 -29.17 -22.06 22.08
C ILE A 426 -27.90 -22.52 21.36
#